data_AF-A0A841F797-F1
#
_entry.id   AF-A0A841F797-F1
#
_cell.length_a   1.000
_cell.length_b   1.000
_cell.length_c   1.000
_cell.angle_alpha   90.00
_cell.angle_beta   90.00
_cell.angle_gamma   90.00
#
_symmetry.space_group_name_H-M   'P 1'
#
loop_
_entity.id
_entity.type
_entity.pdbx_description
1 polymer ?
#
loop_
_entity_poly.entity_id
_entity_poly.type
_entity_poly.pdbx_seq_one_letter_code
_entity_poly.pdbx_strand_id
1 'polypeptide(L)'
;MNTEGHIQQMLQSIIENTQAIINDREKQSFGSLEYFLGHILQYRDEKQYLTDEWHIRTPRWLGEYGNTPEEEELLSDIYRLHAYITEKLKGG
;
A
#
# COMPACT_ATOMS: atom_id res chain seq x y z
N MET A 1 12.14 -17.40 3.77
CA MET A 1 11.51 -16.25 4.45
C MET A 1 10.14 -16.68 4.94
N ASN A 2 9.73 -16.32 6.15
CA ASN A 2 8.39 -16.66 6.64
C ASN A 2 7.33 -15.71 6.03
N THR A 3 6.06 -16.10 6.08
CA THR A 3 4.93 -15.33 5.53
C THR A 3 4.93 -13.89 6.01
N GLU A 4 5.10 -13.69 7.32
CA GLU A 4 5.14 -12.36 7.93
C GLU A 4 6.30 -11.50 7.39
N GLY A 5 7.49 -12.08 7.24
CA GLY A 5 8.64 -11.39 6.67
C GLY A 5 8.41 -10.97 5.22
N HIS A 6 7.70 -11.77 4.43
CA HIS A 6 7.33 -11.38 3.07
C HIS A 6 6.34 -10.22 3.04
N ILE A 7 5.31 -10.29 3.88
CA ILE A 7 4.33 -9.20 4.03
C ILE A 7 5.03 -7.90 4.45
N GLN A 8 5.95 -7.97 5.42
CA GLN A 8 6.71 -6.79 5.85
C GLN A 8 7.59 -6.22 4.74
N GLN A 9 8.21 -7.06 3.91
CA GLN A 9 8.97 -6.58 2.75
C GLN A 9 8.08 -5.90 1.71
N MET A 10 6.94 -6.49 1.36
CA MET A 10 5.99 -5.89 0.43
C MET A 10 5.46 -4.55 0.95
N LEU A 11 5.11 -4.48 2.24
CA LEU A 11 4.70 -3.23 2.89
C LEU A 11 5.81 -2.18 2.85
N GLN A 12 7.06 -2.58 3.10
CA GLN A 12 8.21 -1.68 3.05
C GLN A 12 8.41 -1.12 1.64
N SER A 13 8.31 -1.95 0.60
CA SER A 13 8.37 -1.48 -0.79
C SER A 13 7.26 -0.48 -1.13
N ILE A 14 6.01 -0.76 -0.71
CA ILE A 14 4.87 0.16 -0.90
C ILE A 14 5.13 1.50 -0.20
N ILE A 15 5.65 1.48 1.02
CA ILE A 15 5.97 2.70 1.79
C ILE A 15 7.07 3.51 1.09
N GLU A 16 8.15 2.86 0.66
CA GLU A 16 9.27 3.51 -0.03
C GLU A 16 8.83 4.15 -1.35
N ASN A 17 8.03 3.43 -2.15
CA ASN A 17 7.49 3.94 -3.40
C ASN A 17 6.54 5.11 -3.17
N THR A 18 5.67 5.03 -2.18
CA THR A 18 4.76 6.13 -1.79
C THR A 18 5.56 7.39 -1.42
N GLN A 19 6.59 7.23 -0.59
CA GLN A 19 7.45 8.34 -0.16
C GLN A 19 8.24 8.93 -1.33
N ALA A 20 8.69 8.11 -2.28
CA ALA A 20 9.36 8.57 -3.49
C ALA A 20 8.45 9.42 -4.37
N ILE A 21 7.19 9.01 -4.56
CA ILE A 21 6.21 9.79 -5.34
C ILE A 21 5.91 11.13 -4.65
N ILE A 22 5.70 11.15 -3.33
CA ILE A 22 5.46 12.39 -2.57
C ILE A 22 6.63 13.37 -2.66
N ASN A 23 7.87 12.86 -2.65
CA ASN A 23 9.08 13.69 -2.67
C ASN A 23 9.43 14.21 -4.07
N ASP A 24 8.80 13.68 -5.12
CA ASP A 24 9.00 14.11 -6.49
C ASP A 24 8.27 15.45 -6.73
N ARG A 25 9.04 16.54 -6.67
CA ARG A 25 8.53 17.91 -6.82
C ARG A 25 8.03 18.24 -8.23
N GLU A 26 8.33 17.39 -9.22
CA GLU A 26 7.82 17.54 -10.58
C GLU A 26 6.43 16.92 -10.74
N LYS A 27 6.00 16.11 -9.77
CA LYS A 27 4.69 15.47 -9.73
C LYS A 27 3.78 16.21 -8.76
N GLN A 28 2.60 16.62 -9.22
CA GLN A 28 1.54 17.07 -8.31
C GLN A 28 0.98 15.86 -7.56
N SER A 29 1.67 15.46 -6.50
CA SER A 29 1.08 14.58 -5.49
C SER A 29 0.00 15.38 -4.77
N PHE A 30 -1.26 15.00 -4.96
CA PHE A 30 -2.35 15.55 -4.17
C PHE A 30 -2.20 15.04 -2.73
N GLY A 31 -2.54 15.85 -1.72
CA GLY A 31 -2.35 15.60 -0.27
C GLY A 31 -2.87 14.26 0.28
N SER A 32 -3.49 13.47 -0.58
CA SER A 32 -4.05 12.16 -0.37
C SER A 32 -3.03 11.02 -0.41
N LEU A 33 -1.85 11.21 -1.02
CA LEU A 33 -0.71 10.29 -0.92
C LEU A 33 -0.03 10.41 0.46
N GLU A 34 0.14 11.62 0.99
CA GLU A 34 0.64 11.84 2.35
C GLU A 34 -0.31 11.24 3.41
N TYR A 35 -1.62 11.37 3.17
CA TYR A 35 -2.62 10.70 4.00
C TYR A 35 -2.46 9.18 3.90
N PHE A 36 -2.35 8.62 2.69
CA PHE A 36 -2.14 7.18 2.49
C PHE A 36 -0.86 6.68 3.18
N LEU A 37 0.24 7.42 3.08
CA LEU A 37 1.51 7.08 3.73
C LEU A 37 1.34 6.90 5.24
N GLY A 38 0.60 7.80 5.90
CA GLY A 38 0.28 7.66 7.33
C GLY A 38 -0.51 6.39 7.64
N HIS A 39 -1.51 6.07 6.81
CA HIS A 39 -2.32 4.86 6.97
C HIS A 39 -1.52 3.57 6.79
N ILE A 40 -0.68 3.49 5.76
CA ILE A 40 0.08 2.27 5.49
C ILE A 40 1.20 2.04 6.52
N LEU A 41 1.77 3.10 7.08
CA LEU A 41 2.71 3.02 8.22
C LEU A 41 2.00 2.43 9.45
N GLN A 42 0.84 2.98 9.81
CA GLN A 42 0.03 2.46 10.91
C GLN A 42 -0.36 1.00 10.68
N TYR A 43 -0.83 0.67 9.47
CA TYR A 43 -1.19 -0.69 9.06
C TYR A 43 -0.04 -1.70 9.30
N ARG A 44 1.18 -1.33 8.90
CA ARG A 44 2.39 -2.14 9.11
C ARG A 44 2.71 -2.30 10.59
N ASP A 45 2.76 -1.19 11.31
CA ASP A 45 3.23 -1.14 12.70
C ASP A 45 2.27 -1.86 13.66
N GLU A 46 0.96 -1.71 13.42
CA GLU A 46 -0.10 -2.42 14.17
C GLU A 46 -0.32 -3.86 13.69
N LYS A 47 0.38 -4.28 12.63
CA LYS A 47 0.21 -5.59 11.97
C LYS A 47 -1.25 -5.88 11.62
N GLN A 48 -1.96 -4.90 11.07
CA GLN A 48 -3.38 -5.01 10.76
C GLN A 48 -3.71 -6.19 9.82
N TYR A 49 -2.73 -6.66 9.02
CA TYR A 49 -2.84 -7.89 8.21
C TYR A 49 -3.20 -9.16 9.01
N LEU A 50 -2.96 -9.17 10.32
CA LEU A 50 -3.33 -10.27 11.21
C LEU A 50 -4.78 -10.20 11.71
N THR A 51 -5.43 -9.05 11.58
CA THR A 51 -6.80 -8.79 12.09
C THR A 51 -7.88 -9.22 11.09
N ASP A 52 -9.15 -9.13 11.51
CA ASP A 52 -10.28 -9.38 10.61
C ASP A 52 -10.48 -8.21 9.62
N GLU A 53 -10.14 -6.98 10.02
CA GLU A 53 -10.18 -5.77 9.18
C GLU A 53 -8.85 -5.55 8.44
N TRP A 54 -8.29 -6.62 7.88
CA TRP A 54 -6.95 -6.60 7.29
C TRP A 54 -6.82 -5.85 5.95
N HIS A 55 -7.92 -5.39 5.35
CA HIS A 55 -7.88 -4.76 4.04
C HIS A 55 -7.35 -3.33 4.14
N ILE A 56 -6.33 -3.02 3.32
CA ILE A 56 -5.90 -1.64 3.11
C ILE A 56 -6.97 -0.95 2.25
N ARG A 57 -7.60 0.09 2.79
CA ARG A 57 -8.54 0.90 2.00
C ARG A 57 -7.75 1.67 0.95
N THR A 58 -7.89 1.25 -0.31
CA THR A 58 -7.28 1.98 -1.42
C THR A 58 -7.87 3.39 -1.46
N PRO A 59 -7.02 4.42 -1.51
CA PRO A 59 -7.51 5.78 -1.54
C PRO A 59 -8.37 6.09 -2.78
N ARG A 60 -9.38 6.95 -2.61
CA ARG A 60 -10.36 7.30 -3.66
C ARG A 60 -9.77 8.06 -4.85
N TRP A 61 -8.57 8.64 -4.72
CA TRP A 61 -7.88 9.34 -5.80
C TRP A 61 -7.34 8.39 -6.88
N LEU A 62 -7.29 7.08 -6.62
CA LEU A 62 -6.83 6.04 -7.55
C LEU A 62 -7.77 5.78 -8.76
N GLY A 63 -8.61 6.74 -9.13
CA GLY A 63 -9.52 6.56 -10.27
C GLY A 63 -10.34 7.80 -10.68
N GLU A 64 -10.41 8.84 -9.84
CA GLU A 64 -11.24 10.02 -10.16
C GLU A 64 -10.51 11.11 -10.99
N TYR A 65 -9.17 11.20 -10.94
CA TYR A 65 -8.41 12.27 -11.61
C TYR A 65 -7.34 11.80 -12.61
N GLY A 66 -7.25 10.47 -12.84
CA GLY A 66 -6.17 9.86 -13.61
C GLY A 66 -4.91 9.69 -12.75
N ASN A 67 -4.39 8.47 -12.70
CA ASN A 67 -3.19 8.15 -11.96
C ASN A 67 -1.96 8.32 -12.85
N THR A 68 -0.85 8.76 -12.25
CA THR A 68 0.47 8.58 -12.85
C THR A 68 0.81 7.09 -12.96
N PRO A 69 1.69 6.67 -13.90
CA PRO A 69 2.13 5.28 -13.99
C PRO A 69 2.65 4.71 -12.67
N GLU A 70 3.32 5.52 -11.86
CA GLU A 70 3.84 5.13 -10.55
C GLU A 70 2.72 4.92 -9.52
N GLU A 71 1.64 5.70 -9.58
CA GLU A 71 0.46 5.49 -8.74
C GLU A 71 -0.32 4.23 -9.15
N GLU A 72 -0.38 3.91 -10.45
CA GLU A 72 -0.94 2.63 -10.94
C GLU A 72 -0.10 1.43 -10.49
N GLU A 73 1.23 1.55 -10.50
CA GLU A 73 2.12 0.51 -9.99
C GLU A 73 1.94 0.33 -8.48
N LEU A 74 1.84 1.42 -7.71
CA LEU A 74 1.55 1.39 -6.28
C LEU A 74 0.23 0.65 -5.99
N LEU A 75 -0.81 0.90 -6.79
CA LEU A 75 -2.09 0.18 -6.69
C LEU A 75 -1.92 -1.31 -7.00
N SER A 76 -1.18 -1.65 -8.05
CA SER A 76 -0.88 -3.03 -8.40
C SER A 76 -0.19 -3.76 -7.25
N ASP A 77 0.76 -3.11 -6.58
CA ASP A 77 1.48 -3.67 -5.44
C ASP A 77 0.58 -3.88 -4.22
N ILE A 78 -0.35 -2.96 -3.94
CA ILE A 78 -1.37 -3.15 -2.89
C ILE A 78 -2.23 -4.38 -3.21
N TYR A 79 -2.68 -4.55 -4.46
CA TYR A 79 -3.46 -5.72 -4.85
C TYR A 79 -2.67 -7.02 -4.77
N ARG A 80 -1.38 -7.01 -5.14
CA ARG A 80 -0.49 -8.17 -4.97
C ARG A 80 -0.34 -8.53 -3.50
N LEU A 81 -0.18 -7.53 -2.63
CA LEU A 81 -0.14 -7.74 -1.18
C LEU A 81 -1.45 -8.34 -0.67
N HIS A 82 -2.60 -7.84 -1.11
CA HIS A 82 -3.90 -8.40 -0.72
C HIS A 82 -4.06 -9.84 -1.16
N ALA A 83 -3.72 -10.15 -2.42
CA ALA A 83 -3.77 -11.51 -2.93
C ALA A 83 -2.88 -12.44 -2.09
N TYR A 84 -1.67 -12.01 -1.75
CA TYR A 84 -0.74 -12.79 -0.92
C TYR A 84 -1.28 -13.01 0.51
N ILE A 85 -1.82 -11.99 1.16
CA ILE A 85 -2.41 -12.11 2.51
C ILE A 85 -3.60 -13.07 2.48
N THR A 86 -4.48 -12.95 1.48
CA THR A 86 -5.61 -13.86 1.30
C THR A 86 -5.13 -15.31 1.17
N GLU A 87 -4.19 -15.56 0.27
CA GLU A 87 -3.66 -16.89 0.00
C GLU A 87 -2.97 -17.51 1.22
N LYS A 88 -2.18 -16.72 1.95
CA LYS A 88 -1.29 -17.26 3.00
C LYS A 88 -1.83 -17.16 4.42
N LEU A 89 -2.68 -16.20 4.72
CA LEU A 89 -3.16 -15.93 6.08
C LEU A 89 -4.66 -16.10 6.26
N LYS A 90 -5.47 -15.88 5.21
CA LYS A 90 -6.94 -15.88 5.34
C LYS A 90 -7.61 -17.11 4.76
N GLY A 91 -6.82 -18.03 4.18
CA GLY A 91 -7.32 -19.31 3.68
C GLY A 91 -8.28 -19.12 2.52
N GLY A 92 -7.76 -18.55 1.43
CA GLY A 92 -8.51 -18.25 0.20
C GLY A 92 -9.41 -19.38 -0.30
#